data_AF-A0A966KIR1-F1
#
_entry.id   AF-A0A966KIR1-F1
#
_cell.length_a   1.000
_cell.length_b   1.000
_cell.length_c   1.000
_cell.angle_alpha   90.00
_cell.angle_beta   90.00
_cell.angle_gamma   90.00
#
_symmetry.space_group_name_H-M   'P 1'
#
loop_
_entity.id
_entity.type
_entity.pdbx_description
1 polymer ?
#
loop_
_entity_poly.entity_id
_entity_poly.type
_entity_poly.pdbx_seq_one_letter_code
_entity_poly.pdbx_strand_id
1 'polypeptide(L)'
;MTTPSGPPARGTAARRAQRAAAGAGSTASQQRAPASTPTRTSDVSRRQLDPDALAALEEERDFLLTSLADLEREHAVGDVDDGDYEALKDAYTSRAAVVLRAIADRNELLAETRTSRSWTRTLITLVVVAVLSVGAPGQGLTGDARQDSANLILQAQGATGLASQALQAGDGPKALSYFETAIKDYDRALELSPANTEALTYRGWVLHTIAVNSEAAQAAQLDAQARTYLDRAIAIDPTYSDARVFRAILERNAGQYAAAKADLDAVDMNAIPPYMTTMIDSVRREVDAAGG
;
A
#
# COMPACT_ATOMS: atom_id res chain seq x y z
N MET A 1 26.98 -53.96 44.01
CA MET A 1 26.07 -52.81 44.13
C MET A 1 26.37 -51.86 42.99
N THR A 2 25.64 -52.02 41.90
CA THR A 2 25.61 -51.18 40.70
C THR A 2 24.28 -51.50 40.02
N THR A 3 23.42 -50.50 39.86
CA THR A 3 22.19 -50.60 39.06
C THR A 3 22.53 -50.53 37.57
N PRO A 4 21.72 -51.18 36.71
CA PRO A 4 21.40 -50.56 35.43
C PRO A 4 19.90 -50.56 35.11
N SER A 5 19.52 -49.44 34.52
CA SER A 5 18.23 -49.08 33.92
C SER A 5 17.95 -49.81 32.60
N GLY A 6 16.66 -49.91 32.28
CA GLY A 6 16.15 -49.54 30.95
C GLY A 6 15.88 -50.70 29.95
N PRO A 7 14.63 -50.90 29.51
CA PRO A 7 14.19 -52.13 28.82
C PRO A 7 14.32 -52.10 27.29
N PRO A 8 14.28 -53.28 26.62
CA PRO A 8 14.23 -53.39 25.17
C PRO A 8 12.81 -53.53 24.59
N ALA A 9 12.77 -53.34 23.28
CA ALA A 9 11.65 -53.31 22.35
C ALA A 9 10.78 -54.59 22.24
N ARG A 10 9.59 -54.43 21.63
CA ARG A 10 8.86 -55.29 20.66
C ARG A 10 7.41 -54.78 20.61
N GLY A 11 6.71 -54.65 19.49
CA GLY A 11 6.73 -55.43 18.27
C GLY A 11 5.36 -56.11 18.11
N THR A 12 4.60 -55.63 17.11
CA THR A 12 3.58 -56.33 16.31
C THR A 12 2.21 -56.75 16.90
N ALA A 13 1.17 -56.12 16.33
CA ALA A 13 -0.02 -56.71 15.69
C ALA A 13 -0.94 -57.66 16.47
N ALA A 14 -2.20 -57.25 16.70
CA ALA A 14 -3.38 -58.12 16.53
C ALA A 14 -4.72 -57.35 16.55
N ARG A 15 -5.48 -57.49 15.45
CA ARG A 15 -6.95 -57.66 15.35
C ARG A 15 -7.83 -56.73 16.20
N ARG A 16 -8.52 -55.73 15.64
CA ARG A 16 -9.71 -55.84 14.77
C ARG A 16 -10.62 -57.03 15.13
N ALA A 17 -11.61 -56.80 15.98
CA ALA A 17 -13.03 -57.07 15.74
C ALA A 17 -13.80 -57.19 17.07
N GLN A 18 -14.90 -56.43 17.14
CA GLN A 18 -16.24 -56.78 17.65
C GLN A 18 -16.83 -55.58 18.41
N ARG A 19 -17.71 -54.84 17.73
CA ARG A 19 -19.18 -55.01 17.69
C ARG A 19 -19.81 -54.27 18.87
N ALA A 20 -20.48 -53.16 18.58
CA ALA A 20 -21.92 -53.09 18.29
C ALA A 20 -22.68 -52.90 19.61
N ALA A 21 -23.18 -51.70 19.89
CA ALA A 21 -24.44 -51.13 19.39
C ALA A 21 -25.54 -51.28 20.45
N ALA A 22 -26.42 -50.26 20.48
CA ALA A 22 -27.55 -50.05 21.40
C ALA A 22 -27.13 -49.64 22.82
N GLY A 23 -27.67 -48.62 23.46
CA GLY A 23 -28.88 -47.79 23.33
C GLY A 23 -28.93 -47.03 24.68
N ALA A 24 -29.71 -46.00 24.97
CA ALA A 24 -30.81 -45.28 24.38
C ALA A 24 -30.68 -43.85 24.97
N GLY A 25 -31.03 -42.79 24.24
CA GLY A 25 -32.33 -42.16 24.43
C GLY A 25 -32.25 -40.97 25.40
N SER A 26 -32.30 -39.74 24.86
CA SER A 26 -33.19 -38.68 25.39
C SER A 26 -33.15 -37.47 24.47
N THR A 27 -34.31 -37.17 23.91
CA THR A 27 -34.65 -36.03 23.08
C THR A 27 -34.83 -34.78 23.92
N ALA A 28 -34.07 -33.72 23.62
CA ALA A 28 -34.47 -32.35 23.93
C ALA A 28 -34.14 -31.46 22.72
N SER A 29 -35.18 -31.20 21.95
CA SER A 29 -35.23 -30.28 20.83
C SER A 29 -34.96 -28.84 21.27
N GLN A 30 -33.80 -28.32 20.90
CA GLN A 30 -33.60 -26.88 20.70
C GLN A 30 -33.34 -26.65 19.21
N GLN A 31 -34.16 -25.77 18.64
CA GLN A 31 -34.15 -25.35 17.25
C GLN A 31 -32.74 -24.95 16.80
N ARG A 32 -32.14 -25.78 15.96
CA ARG A 32 -30.92 -25.46 15.23
C ARG A 32 -31.36 -24.77 13.93
N ALA A 33 -31.09 -23.48 13.81
CA ALA A 33 -31.11 -22.80 12.52
C ALA A 33 -30.27 -23.59 11.51
N PRO A 34 -30.66 -23.68 10.22
CA PRO A 34 -29.93 -24.49 9.26
C PRO A 34 -28.50 -23.97 9.15
N ALA A 35 -27.53 -24.81 9.52
CA ALA A 35 -26.13 -24.57 9.23
C ALA A 35 -25.99 -24.56 7.71
N SER A 36 -25.81 -23.37 7.15
CA SER A 36 -25.49 -23.16 5.75
C SER A 36 -24.23 -23.96 5.42
N THR A 37 -24.41 -25.04 4.64
CA THR A 37 -23.32 -25.77 4.01
C THR A 37 -22.54 -24.76 3.17
N PRO A 38 -21.22 -24.55 3.37
CA PRO A 38 -20.46 -23.72 2.47
C PRO A 38 -20.48 -24.42 1.11
N THR A 39 -21.18 -23.81 0.15
CA THR A 39 -21.17 -24.20 -1.25
C THR A 39 -19.73 -24.37 -1.71
N ARG A 40 -19.42 -25.47 -2.38
CA ARG A 40 -18.09 -25.82 -2.92
C ARG A 40 -17.43 -24.66 -3.70
N THR A 41 -18.23 -23.77 -4.27
CA THR A 41 -17.84 -22.52 -4.93
C THR A 41 -17.21 -21.49 -3.99
N SER A 42 -17.71 -21.35 -2.76
CA SER A 42 -17.21 -20.38 -1.76
C SER A 42 -15.83 -20.75 -1.17
N ASP A 43 -15.50 -22.04 -1.20
CA ASP A 43 -14.22 -22.57 -0.70
C ASP A 43 -13.10 -22.41 -1.76
N VAL A 44 -13.48 -22.52 -3.05
CA VAL A 44 -12.58 -22.22 -4.19
C VAL A 44 -12.27 -20.73 -4.26
N SER A 45 -13.27 -19.85 -4.12
CA SER A 45 -13.05 -18.40 -4.07
C SER A 45 -12.23 -17.95 -2.86
N ARG A 46 -12.32 -18.64 -1.72
CA ARG A 46 -11.47 -18.33 -0.55
C ARG A 46 -10.01 -18.73 -0.76
N ARG A 47 -9.73 -19.89 -1.37
CA ARG A 47 -8.35 -20.29 -1.71
C ARG A 47 -7.74 -19.41 -2.79
N GLN A 48 -8.52 -18.95 -3.77
CA GLN A 48 -8.05 -18.00 -4.80
C GLN A 48 -7.74 -16.59 -4.26
N LEU A 49 -8.17 -16.27 -3.04
CA LEU A 49 -7.96 -14.96 -2.40
C LEU A 49 -7.03 -15.04 -1.17
N ASP A 50 -6.38 -16.19 -0.94
CA ASP A 50 -5.46 -16.43 0.17
C ASP A 50 -4.10 -15.70 0.02
N PRO A 51 -3.80 -14.64 0.80
CA PRO A 51 -2.61 -13.80 0.61
C PRO A 51 -1.30 -14.59 0.64
N ASP A 52 -1.23 -15.67 1.42
CA ASP A 52 -0.04 -16.51 1.52
C ASP A 52 0.24 -17.24 0.19
N ALA A 53 -0.82 -17.61 -0.54
CA ALA A 53 -0.70 -18.21 -1.86
C ALA A 53 -0.31 -17.19 -2.95
N LEU A 54 -0.56 -15.89 -2.75
CA LEU A 54 -0.06 -14.84 -3.65
C LEU A 54 1.43 -14.61 -3.40
N ALA A 55 1.82 -14.47 -2.13
CA ALA A 55 3.22 -14.32 -1.76
C ALA A 55 4.08 -15.47 -2.31
N ALA A 56 3.59 -16.71 -2.22
CA ALA A 56 4.27 -17.87 -2.80
C ALA A 56 4.43 -17.78 -4.34
N LEU A 57 3.43 -17.26 -5.05
CA LEU A 57 3.52 -17.06 -6.50
C LEU A 57 4.50 -15.93 -6.86
N GLU A 58 4.54 -14.86 -6.07
CA GLU A 58 5.47 -13.75 -6.26
C GLU A 58 6.92 -14.15 -5.97
N GLU A 59 7.15 -14.91 -4.89
CA GLU A 59 8.45 -15.53 -4.60
C GLU A 59 8.88 -16.47 -5.72
N GLU A 60 7.97 -17.28 -6.27
CA GLU A 60 8.25 -18.16 -7.40
C GLU A 60 8.57 -17.38 -8.67
N ARG A 61 7.83 -16.30 -8.97
CA ARG A 61 8.13 -15.39 -10.09
C ARG A 61 9.54 -14.83 -9.96
N ASP A 62 9.89 -14.29 -8.79
CA ASP A 62 11.17 -13.61 -8.58
C ASP A 62 12.33 -14.60 -8.67
N PHE A 63 12.15 -15.81 -8.15
CA PHE A 63 13.10 -16.91 -8.31
C PHE A 63 13.32 -17.27 -9.78
N LEU A 64 12.24 -17.41 -10.58
CA LEU A 64 12.33 -17.79 -11.99
C LEU A 64 12.99 -16.71 -12.85
N LEU A 65 12.66 -15.44 -12.62
CA LEU A 65 13.27 -14.31 -13.34
C LEU A 65 14.75 -14.16 -13.00
N THR A 66 15.11 -14.34 -11.72
CA THR A 66 16.51 -14.34 -11.29
C THR A 66 17.26 -15.51 -11.92
N SER A 67 16.66 -16.71 -11.91
CA SER A 67 17.27 -17.91 -12.50
C SER A 67 17.45 -17.79 -14.02
N LEU A 68 16.53 -17.13 -14.73
CA LEU A 68 16.68 -16.82 -16.17
C LEU A 68 17.84 -15.86 -16.42
N ALA A 69 17.92 -14.78 -15.64
CA ALA A 69 19.01 -13.82 -15.76
C ALA A 69 20.36 -14.44 -15.41
N ASP A 70 20.40 -15.38 -14.47
CA ASP A 70 21.60 -16.11 -14.07
C ASP A 70 22.02 -17.08 -15.18
N LEU A 71 21.08 -17.86 -15.73
CA LEU A 71 21.30 -18.76 -16.86
C LEU A 71 21.82 -18.03 -18.11
N GLU A 72 21.29 -16.84 -18.41
CA GLU A 72 21.78 -16.00 -19.51
C GLU A 72 23.23 -15.54 -19.31
N ARG A 73 23.62 -15.25 -18.06
CA ARG A 73 25.00 -14.87 -17.75
C ARG A 73 25.94 -16.06 -17.83
N GLU A 74 25.54 -17.21 -17.30
CA GLU A 74 26.31 -18.46 -17.34
C GLU A 74 26.53 -18.93 -18.78
N HIS A 75 25.52 -18.82 -19.64
CA HIS A 75 25.66 -19.08 -21.08
C HIS A 75 26.60 -18.09 -21.76
N ALA A 76 26.48 -16.79 -21.45
CA ALA A 76 27.34 -15.76 -22.05
C ALA A 76 28.84 -15.93 -21.71
N VAL A 77 29.18 -16.51 -20.56
CA VAL A 77 30.56 -16.84 -20.18
C VAL A 77 31.01 -18.23 -20.63
N GLY A 78 30.11 -19.02 -21.23
CA GLY A 78 30.37 -20.35 -21.75
C GLY A 78 30.36 -21.46 -20.69
N ASP A 79 29.80 -21.20 -19.51
CA ASP A 79 29.68 -22.17 -18.42
C ASP A 79 28.52 -23.18 -18.64
N VAL A 80 27.59 -22.86 -19.55
CA VAL A 80 26.47 -23.70 -19.99
C VAL A 80 26.54 -23.84 -21.51
N ASP A 81 26.36 -25.06 -22.03
CA ASP A 81 26.32 -25.28 -23.48
C ASP A 81 25.00 -24.83 -24.12
N ASP A 82 25.02 -24.60 -25.43
CA ASP A 82 23.86 -24.09 -26.17
C ASP A 82 22.61 -24.99 -26.06
N GLY A 83 22.80 -26.32 -25.98
CA GLY A 83 21.69 -27.26 -25.91
C GLY A 83 21.00 -27.22 -24.55
N ASP A 84 21.80 -27.24 -23.48
CA ASP A 84 21.32 -27.14 -22.10
C ASP A 84 20.73 -25.76 -21.80
N TYR A 85 21.33 -24.69 -22.35
CA TYR A 85 20.81 -23.33 -22.26
C TYR A 85 19.39 -23.21 -22.84
N GLU A 86 19.19 -23.62 -24.09
CA GLU A 86 17.88 -23.51 -24.74
C GLU A 86 16.82 -24.35 -24.01
N ALA A 87 17.16 -25.57 -23.58
CA ALA A 87 16.23 -26.42 -22.84
C ALA A 87 15.82 -25.83 -21.47
N LEU A 88 16.78 -25.29 -20.71
CA LEU A 88 16.51 -24.66 -19.42
C LEU A 88 15.75 -23.34 -19.58
N LYS A 89 16.13 -22.51 -20.56
CA LYS A 89 15.49 -21.24 -20.87
C LYS A 89 14.03 -21.45 -21.24
N ASP A 90 13.73 -22.42 -22.10
CA ASP A 90 12.35 -22.75 -22.48
C ASP A 90 11.52 -23.20 -21.26
N ALA A 91 12.10 -24.05 -20.41
CA ALA A 91 11.44 -24.53 -19.20
C ALA A 91 11.14 -23.38 -18.21
N TYR A 92 12.12 -22.51 -17.96
CA TYR A 92 11.96 -21.36 -17.07
C TYR A 92 10.98 -20.33 -17.65
N THR A 93 11.07 -20.04 -18.94
CA THR A 93 10.18 -19.08 -19.63
C THR A 93 8.73 -19.56 -19.61
N SER A 94 8.50 -20.85 -19.89
CA SER A 94 7.17 -21.46 -19.81
C SER A 94 6.60 -21.37 -18.40
N ARG A 95 7.40 -21.71 -17.38
CA ARG A 95 6.96 -21.65 -15.98
C ARG A 95 6.70 -20.22 -15.51
N ALA A 96 7.55 -19.27 -15.89
CA ALA A 96 7.36 -17.85 -15.58
C ALA A 96 6.05 -17.32 -16.21
N ALA A 97 5.75 -17.70 -17.46
CA ALA A 97 4.50 -17.32 -18.12
C ALA A 97 3.26 -17.89 -17.40
N VAL A 98 3.33 -19.10 -16.85
CA VAL A 98 2.26 -19.69 -16.04
C VAL A 98 2.05 -18.92 -14.74
N VAL A 99 3.12 -18.63 -14.01
CA VAL A 99 3.05 -17.90 -12.74
C VAL A 99 2.55 -16.47 -12.95
N LEU A 100 3.03 -15.76 -13.97
CA LEU A 100 2.59 -14.40 -14.30
C LEU A 100 1.10 -14.34 -14.66
N ARG A 101 0.59 -15.32 -15.42
CA ARG A 101 -0.86 -15.43 -15.69
C ARG A 101 -1.65 -15.72 -14.43
N ALA A 102 -1.18 -16.61 -13.56
CA ALA A 102 -1.86 -16.92 -12.31
C ALA A 102 -1.96 -15.68 -11.38
N ILE A 103 -0.92 -14.84 -11.35
CA ILE A 103 -0.94 -13.55 -10.63
C ILE A 103 -1.92 -12.57 -11.29
N ALA A 104 -1.90 -12.46 -12.63
CA ALA A 104 -2.78 -11.58 -13.39
C ALA A 104 -4.27 -11.95 -13.21
N ASP A 105 -4.63 -13.21 -13.44
CA ASP A 105 -6.00 -13.73 -13.27
C ASP A 105 -6.51 -13.47 -11.84
N ARG A 106 -5.63 -13.61 -10.86
CA ARG A 106 -5.95 -13.38 -9.45
C ARG A 106 -6.13 -11.89 -9.14
N ASN A 107 -5.32 -11.03 -9.73
CA ASN A 107 -5.49 -9.57 -9.62
C ASN A 107 -6.78 -9.11 -10.30
N GLU A 108 -7.17 -9.74 -11.41
CA GLU A 108 -8.46 -9.52 -12.06
C GLU A 108 -9.63 -10.00 -11.18
N LEU A 109 -9.54 -11.20 -10.59
CA LEU A 109 -10.55 -11.67 -9.62
C LEU A 109 -10.67 -10.77 -8.38
N LEU A 110 -9.55 -10.21 -7.90
CA LEU A 110 -9.54 -9.19 -6.85
C LEU A 110 -10.19 -7.89 -7.32
N ALA A 111 -9.94 -7.45 -8.55
CA ALA A 111 -10.55 -6.27 -9.15
C ALA A 111 -12.08 -6.46 -9.32
N GLU A 112 -12.53 -7.62 -9.80
CA GLU A 112 -13.93 -8.00 -9.91
C GLU A 112 -14.61 -8.17 -8.54
N THR A 113 -13.88 -8.63 -7.52
CA THR A 113 -14.40 -8.68 -6.14
C THR A 113 -14.50 -7.27 -5.53
N ARG A 114 -13.60 -6.35 -5.88
CA ARG A 114 -13.58 -4.96 -5.44
C ARG A 114 -14.70 -4.11 -6.06
N THR A 115 -15.22 -4.45 -7.25
CA THR A 115 -16.34 -3.72 -7.88
C THR A 115 -17.70 -3.94 -7.19
N SER A 116 -17.83 -4.92 -6.29
CA SER A 116 -19.09 -5.23 -5.57
C SER A 116 -19.07 -4.93 -4.07
N ARG A 117 -17.90 -4.66 -3.47
CA ARG A 117 -17.80 -4.40 -2.03
C ARG A 117 -16.84 -3.24 -1.71
N SER A 118 -17.45 -2.05 -1.64
CA SER A 118 -17.07 -0.90 -0.80
C SER A 118 -15.98 0.09 -1.24
N TRP A 119 -15.55 0.16 -2.50
CA TRP A 119 -14.71 1.30 -2.94
C TRP A 119 -15.44 2.64 -2.99
N THR A 120 -16.75 2.63 -3.29
CA THR A 120 -17.62 3.81 -3.10
C THR A 120 -17.75 4.21 -1.64
N ARG A 121 -17.62 3.27 -0.68
CA ARG A 121 -17.57 3.61 0.74
C ARG A 121 -16.22 4.17 1.15
N THR A 122 -15.10 3.67 0.60
CA THR A 122 -13.77 4.27 0.82
C THR A 122 -13.70 5.68 0.23
N LEU A 123 -14.30 5.90 -0.94
CA LEU A 123 -14.55 7.23 -1.48
C LEU A 123 -15.44 8.06 -0.54
N ILE A 124 -16.55 7.53 -0.02
CA ILE A 124 -17.41 8.24 0.96
C ILE A 124 -16.64 8.56 2.25
N THR A 125 -15.77 7.68 2.73
CA THR A 125 -14.91 7.90 3.90
C THR A 125 -13.84 8.96 3.61
N LEU A 126 -13.29 9.00 2.40
CA LEU A 126 -12.35 10.05 1.94
C LEU A 126 -13.06 11.36 1.54
N VAL A 127 -14.37 11.34 1.31
CA VAL A 127 -15.24 12.47 0.90
C VAL A 127 -15.86 13.20 2.11
N VAL A 128 -15.57 12.81 3.35
CA VAL A 128 -16.04 13.57 4.52
C VAL A 128 -15.23 14.87 4.68
N VAL A 129 -15.57 15.90 3.89
CA VAL A 129 -15.20 17.29 4.18
C VAL A 129 -16.36 17.96 4.93
N ALA A 130 -16.10 18.14 6.23
CA ALA A 130 -16.53 19.21 7.13
C ALA A 130 -17.79 20.02 6.79
N VAL A 131 -18.83 19.81 7.59
CA VAL A 131 -19.71 20.90 8.01
C VAL A 131 -19.78 20.86 9.54
N LEU A 132 -18.93 21.64 10.21
CA LEU A 132 -19.38 22.50 11.30
C LEU A 132 -18.51 23.75 11.36
N SER A 133 -19.22 24.84 11.15
CA SER A 133 -18.84 26.24 11.12
C SER A 133 -18.48 26.81 12.50
N VAL A 134 -17.58 27.80 12.47
CA VAL A 134 -17.33 28.84 13.50
C VAL A 134 -16.69 28.34 14.82
N GLY A 135 -15.36 28.20 14.79
CA GLY A 135 -14.55 28.58 15.95
C GLY A 135 -14.38 30.09 15.93
N ALA A 136 -15.01 30.80 16.85
CA ALA A 136 -14.81 32.24 17.01
C ALA A 136 -13.31 32.57 17.13
N PRO A 137 -12.81 33.67 16.52
CA PRO A 137 -11.44 34.10 16.75
C PRO A 137 -11.26 34.42 18.25
N GLY A 138 -10.56 33.57 18.99
CA GLY A 138 -10.25 33.81 20.40
C GLY A 138 -10.22 32.61 21.33
N GLN A 139 -10.70 31.42 20.93
CA GLN A 139 -10.48 30.21 21.73
C GLN A 139 -9.28 29.45 21.18
N GLY A 140 -8.10 29.72 21.75
CA GLY A 140 -6.91 28.93 21.47
C GLY A 140 -7.19 27.45 21.76
N LEU A 141 -6.75 26.56 20.88
CA LEU A 141 -6.75 25.11 21.13
C LEU A 141 -6.21 24.84 22.54
N THR A 142 -6.87 23.94 23.28
CA THR A 142 -6.35 23.49 24.57
C THR A 142 -4.96 22.88 24.36
N GLY A 143 -4.08 22.95 25.37
CA GLY A 143 -2.71 22.42 25.27
C GLY A 143 -2.71 20.96 24.79
N ASP A 144 -3.62 20.15 25.35
CA ASP A 144 -3.77 18.74 25.04
C ASP A 144 -4.17 18.49 23.58
N ALA A 145 -5.16 19.22 23.05
CA ALA A 145 -5.59 19.07 21.65
C ALA A 145 -4.50 19.46 20.64
N ARG A 146 -3.68 20.47 20.97
CA ARG A 146 -2.51 20.83 20.15
C ARG A 146 -1.47 19.71 20.15
N GLN A 147 -1.19 19.14 21.31
CA GLN A 147 -0.22 18.07 21.47
C GLN A 147 -0.68 16.78 20.75
N ASP A 148 -1.96 16.43 20.85
CA ASP A 148 -2.55 15.28 20.16
C ASP A 148 -2.48 15.46 18.64
N SER A 149 -2.79 16.65 18.14
CA SER A 149 -2.65 16.99 16.71
C SER A 149 -1.21 16.84 16.24
N ALA A 150 -0.22 17.30 17.00
CA ALA A 150 1.20 17.18 16.64
C ALA A 150 1.68 15.72 16.64
N ASN A 151 1.23 14.92 17.60
CA ASN A 151 1.54 13.49 17.66
C ASN A 151 0.98 12.74 16.44
N LEU A 152 -0.24 13.05 16.01
CA LEU A 152 -0.85 12.46 14.82
C LEU A 152 -0.09 12.83 13.54
N ILE A 153 0.34 14.08 13.40
CA ILE A 153 1.17 14.52 12.27
C ILE A 153 2.48 13.72 12.21
N LEU A 154 3.14 13.54 13.36
CA LEU A 154 4.38 12.76 13.44
C LEU A 154 4.16 11.29 13.05
N GLN A 155 3.06 10.67 13.50
CA GLN A 155 2.69 9.31 13.12
C GLN A 155 2.44 9.20 11.61
N ALA A 156 1.71 10.16 11.04
CA ALA A 156 1.43 10.23 9.62
C ALA A 156 2.71 10.37 8.78
N GLN A 157 3.67 11.18 9.22
CA GLN A 157 4.98 11.32 8.59
C GLN A 157 5.78 10.01 8.66
N GLY A 158 5.76 9.33 9.80
CA GLY A 158 6.37 7.99 9.95
C GLY A 158 5.78 6.97 8.97
N ALA A 159 4.46 6.91 8.85
CA ALA A 159 3.77 6.06 7.89
C ALA A 159 4.10 6.45 6.44
N THR A 160 4.20 7.74 6.12
CA THR A 160 4.62 8.22 4.78
C THR A 160 6.04 7.79 4.44
N GLY A 161 6.95 7.79 5.43
CA GLY A 161 8.30 7.27 5.27
C GLY A 161 8.33 5.77 4.96
N LEU A 162 7.54 4.97 5.70
CA LEU A 162 7.39 3.53 5.44
C LEU A 162 6.78 3.26 4.07
N ALA A 163 5.81 4.08 3.64
CA ALA A 163 5.22 3.98 2.31
C ALA A 163 6.27 4.22 1.22
N SER A 164 7.10 5.24 1.40
CA SER A 164 8.18 5.57 0.47
C SER A 164 9.22 4.43 0.37
N GLN A 165 9.57 3.81 1.50
CA GLN A 165 10.45 2.64 1.52
C GLN A 165 9.83 1.44 0.79
N ALA A 166 8.53 1.19 1.00
CA ALA A 166 7.82 0.13 0.30
C ALA A 166 7.76 0.37 -1.21
N LEU A 167 7.51 1.61 -1.67
CA LEU A 167 7.58 1.96 -3.09
C LEU A 167 8.98 1.72 -3.67
N GLN A 168 10.04 2.11 -2.95
CA GLN A 168 11.42 1.86 -3.39
C GLN A 168 11.76 0.36 -3.48
N ALA A 169 11.13 -0.46 -2.64
CA ALA A 169 11.24 -1.91 -2.69
C ALA A 169 10.33 -2.57 -3.75
N GLY A 170 9.53 -1.79 -4.49
CA GLY A 170 8.58 -2.29 -5.48
C GLY A 170 7.28 -2.86 -4.90
N ASP A 171 7.04 -2.71 -3.60
CA ASP A 171 5.86 -3.22 -2.89
C ASP A 171 4.74 -2.15 -2.84
N GLY A 172 4.09 -1.95 -3.99
CA GLY A 172 2.97 -1.01 -4.14
C GLY A 172 1.80 -1.26 -3.18
N PRO A 173 1.33 -2.49 -2.97
CA PRO A 173 0.25 -2.78 -2.01
C PRO A 173 0.60 -2.38 -0.57
N LYS A 174 1.82 -2.68 -0.11
CA LYS A 174 2.28 -2.27 1.22
C LYS A 174 2.42 -0.76 1.32
N ALA A 175 2.95 -0.11 0.28
CA ALA A 175 3.01 1.34 0.24
C ALA A 175 1.64 1.99 0.38
N LEU A 176 0.64 1.49 -0.35
CA LEU A 176 -0.73 1.99 -0.28
C LEU A 176 -1.32 1.85 1.13
N SER A 177 -1.10 0.71 1.80
CA SER A 177 -1.52 0.50 3.19
C SER A 177 -0.93 1.54 4.15
N TYR A 178 0.35 1.88 3.98
CA TYR A 178 0.99 2.93 4.76
C TYR A 178 0.48 4.33 4.42
N PHE A 179 0.23 4.64 3.14
CA PHE A 179 -0.36 5.91 2.75
C PHE A 179 -1.79 6.07 3.29
N GLU A 180 -2.61 5.02 3.30
CA GLU A 180 -3.94 5.04 3.91
C GLU A 180 -3.87 5.31 5.43
N THR A 181 -2.84 4.77 6.09
CA THR A 181 -2.59 5.05 7.51
C THR A 181 -2.23 6.53 7.70
N ALA A 182 -1.30 7.05 6.89
CA ALA A 182 -0.91 8.46 6.94
C ALA A 182 -2.11 9.40 6.71
N ILE A 183 -2.96 9.12 5.73
CA ILE A 183 -4.15 9.94 5.45
C ILE A 183 -5.09 9.98 6.67
N LYS A 184 -5.35 8.83 7.31
CA LYS A 184 -6.22 8.78 8.51
C LYS A 184 -5.68 9.63 9.66
N ASP A 185 -4.38 9.60 9.88
CA ASP A 185 -3.75 10.37 10.94
C ASP A 185 -3.73 11.87 10.61
N TYR A 186 -3.48 12.25 9.35
CA TYR A 186 -3.63 13.64 8.91
C TYR A 186 -5.08 14.13 8.99
N ASP A 187 -6.07 13.30 8.63
CA ASP A 187 -7.49 13.65 8.76
C ASP A 187 -7.86 13.95 10.21
N ARG A 188 -7.44 13.09 11.14
CA ARG A 188 -7.63 13.32 12.58
C ARG A 188 -6.90 14.56 13.08
N ALA A 189 -5.68 14.80 12.63
CA ALA A 189 -4.95 16.01 12.96
C ALA A 189 -5.69 17.27 12.48
N LEU A 190 -6.31 17.22 11.30
CA LEU A 190 -7.09 18.31 10.73
C LEU A 190 -8.48 18.45 11.38
N GLU A 191 -9.06 17.40 11.95
CA GLU A 191 -10.25 17.51 12.81
C GLU A 191 -9.95 18.32 14.08
N LEU A 192 -8.77 18.08 14.69
CA LEU A 192 -8.33 18.80 15.89
C LEU A 192 -7.84 20.22 15.57
N SER A 193 -7.08 20.37 14.49
CA SER A 193 -6.48 21.63 14.06
C SER A 193 -6.76 21.88 12.57
N PRO A 194 -7.97 22.36 12.21
CA PRO A 194 -8.38 22.49 10.81
C PRO A 194 -7.51 23.41 9.95
N ALA A 195 -6.81 24.37 10.57
CA ALA A 195 -5.93 25.31 9.90
C ALA A 195 -4.43 24.95 10.06
N ASN A 196 -4.10 23.72 10.44
CA ASN A 196 -2.71 23.29 10.56
C ASN A 196 -2.08 23.17 9.16
N THR A 197 -1.17 24.11 8.84
CA THR A 197 -0.50 24.18 7.53
C THR A 197 0.28 22.91 7.19
N GLU A 198 0.99 22.34 8.17
CA GLU A 198 1.81 21.14 7.99
C GLU A 198 0.95 19.92 7.61
N ALA A 199 -0.13 19.68 8.36
CA ALA A 199 -1.05 18.59 8.09
C ALA A 199 -1.75 18.74 6.73
N LEU A 200 -2.19 19.94 6.36
CA LEU A 200 -2.75 20.22 5.03
C LEU A 200 -1.73 19.91 3.93
N THR A 201 -0.50 20.40 4.10
CA THR A 201 0.58 20.26 3.11
C THR A 201 0.94 18.81 2.87
N TYR A 202 1.28 18.06 3.91
CA TYR A 202 1.74 16.69 3.75
C TYR A 202 0.62 15.71 3.41
N ARG A 203 -0.63 15.98 3.84
CA ARG A 203 -1.78 15.21 3.34
C ARG A 203 -1.97 15.39 1.85
N GLY A 204 -1.89 16.64 1.35
CA GLY A 204 -1.94 16.93 -0.08
C GLY A 204 -0.82 16.20 -0.84
N TRP A 205 0.39 16.19 -0.29
CA TRP A 205 1.52 15.47 -0.86
C TRP A 205 1.31 13.95 -0.93
N VAL A 206 0.76 13.33 0.13
CA VAL A 206 0.42 11.90 0.12
C VAL A 206 -0.61 11.59 -0.96
N LEU A 207 -1.66 12.42 -1.12
CA LEU A 207 -2.63 12.24 -2.19
C LEU A 207 -1.98 12.30 -3.58
N HIS A 208 -1.11 13.27 -3.83
CA HIS A 208 -0.38 13.36 -5.10
C HIS A 208 0.53 12.16 -5.32
N THR A 209 1.19 11.68 -4.27
CA THR A 209 2.06 10.50 -4.35
C THR A 209 1.26 9.24 -4.73
N ILE A 210 0.06 9.07 -4.17
CA ILE A 210 -0.84 7.99 -4.58
C ILE A 210 -1.26 8.21 -6.04
N ALA A 211 -1.60 9.45 -6.44
CA ALA A 211 -2.04 9.78 -7.79
C ALA A 211 -1.01 9.39 -8.86
N VAL A 212 0.27 9.71 -8.65
CA VAL A 212 1.38 9.38 -9.56
C VAL A 212 1.54 7.86 -9.76
N ASN A 213 1.12 7.05 -8.78
CA ASN A 213 1.19 5.60 -8.82
C ASN A 213 -0.18 4.94 -9.13
N SER A 214 -1.17 5.72 -9.57
CA SER A 214 -2.54 5.27 -9.84
C SER A 214 -2.90 5.39 -11.32
N GLU A 215 -3.95 4.67 -11.71
CA GLU A 215 -4.57 4.80 -13.04
C GLU A 215 -5.05 6.24 -13.31
N ALA A 216 -4.99 6.66 -14.58
CA ALA A 216 -5.17 8.07 -14.98
C ALA A 216 -6.47 8.71 -14.48
N ALA A 217 -7.60 7.99 -14.52
CA ALA A 217 -8.88 8.51 -14.06
C ALA A 217 -8.89 8.80 -12.54
N GLN A 218 -8.16 7.99 -11.76
CA GLN A 218 -8.07 8.12 -10.32
C GLN A 218 -7.02 9.16 -9.92
N ALA A 219 -5.91 9.22 -10.66
CA ALA A 219 -4.87 10.22 -10.52
C ALA A 219 -5.44 11.65 -10.60
N ALA A 220 -6.26 11.94 -11.61
CA ALA A 220 -6.85 13.28 -11.78
C ALA A 220 -7.70 13.73 -10.57
N GLN A 221 -8.47 12.83 -9.97
CA GLN A 221 -9.29 13.15 -8.80
C GLN A 221 -8.44 13.36 -7.54
N LEU A 222 -7.40 12.55 -7.36
CA LEU A 222 -6.47 12.67 -6.25
C LEU A 222 -5.64 13.95 -6.35
N ASP A 223 -5.19 14.31 -7.55
CA ASP A 223 -4.44 15.56 -7.79
C ASP A 223 -5.30 16.80 -7.58
N ALA A 224 -6.57 16.78 -8.00
CA ALA A 224 -7.48 17.89 -7.73
C ALA A 224 -7.69 18.12 -6.22
N GLN A 225 -7.78 17.04 -5.45
CA GLN A 225 -7.84 17.11 -3.99
C GLN A 225 -6.52 17.59 -3.39
N ALA A 226 -5.39 17.02 -3.82
CA ALA A 226 -4.06 17.41 -3.38
C ALA A 226 -3.85 18.92 -3.56
N ARG A 227 -4.20 19.45 -4.74
CA ARG A 227 -4.17 20.87 -5.05
C ARG A 227 -5.03 21.69 -4.08
N THR A 228 -6.25 21.25 -3.78
CA THR A 228 -7.13 21.94 -2.83
C THR A 228 -6.51 22.06 -1.43
N TYR A 229 -5.85 21.00 -0.94
CA TYR A 229 -5.14 21.03 0.34
C TYR A 229 -3.94 21.99 0.31
N LEU A 230 -3.15 21.95 -0.75
CA LEU A 230 -1.97 22.81 -0.92
C LEU A 230 -2.37 24.29 -1.06
N ASP A 231 -3.41 24.59 -1.84
CA ASP A 231 -3.97 25.94 -1.98
C ASP A 231 -4.40 26.50 -0.62
N ARG A 232 -5.05 25.67 0.20
CA ARG A 232 -5.47 26.05 1.55
C ARG A 232 -4.28 26.27 2.48
N ALA A 233 -3.25 25.41 2.43
CA ALA A 233 -2.03 25.58 3.22
C ALA A 233 -1.33 26.91 2.88
N ILE A 234 -1.15 27.20 1.58
CA ILE A 234 -0.53 28.46 1.10
C ILE A 234 -1.37 29.68 1.48
N ALA A 235 -2.69 29.58 1.48
CA ALA A 235 -3.57 30.67 1.91
C ALA A 235 -3.45 30.97 3.42
N ILE A 236 -3.20 29.96 4.25
CA ILE A 236 -3.04 30.10 5.70
C ILE A 236 -1.64 30.62 6.04
N ASP A 237 -0.61 30.00 5.50
CA ASP A 237 0.77 30.40 5.67
C ASP A 237 1.48 30.48 4.31
N PRO A 238 1.49 31.67 3.71
CA PRO A 238 2.20 31.89 2.45
C PRO A 238 3.72 31.70 2.59
N THR A 239 4.31 31.57 3.77
CA THR A 239 5.76 31.37 3.91
C THR A 239 6.16 29.91 4.05
N TYR A 240 5.18 29.00 4.17
CA TYR A 240 5.43 27.57 4.29
C TYR A 240 5.89 26.96 2.95
N SER A 241 7.22 26.83 2.84
CA SER A 241 7.90 26.50 1.59
C SER A 241 7.46 25.18 0.99
N ASP A 242 7.27 24.14 1.82
CA ASP A 242 6.86 22.80 1.39
C ASP A 242 5.55 22.83 0.60
N ALA A 243 4.57 23.64 1.01
CA ALA A 243 3.29 23.72 0.30
C ALA A 243 3.46 24.25 -1.13
N ARG A 244 4.28 25.29 -1.31
CA ARG A 244 4.60 25.85 -2.63
C ARG A 244 5.38 24.86 -3.48
N VAL A 245 6.40 24.23 -2.90
CA VAL A 245 7.24 23.25 -3.60
C VAL A 245 6.41 22.06 -4.08
N PHE A 246 5.55 21.51 -3.22
CA PHE A 246 4.68 20.40 -3.59
C PHE A 246 3.63 20.81 -4.63
N ARG A 247 3.07 22.01 -4.55
CA ARG A 247 2.14 22.50 -5.57
C ARG A 247 2.84 22.71 -6.91
N ALA A 248 4.06 23.25 -6.92
CA ALA A 248 4.85 23.38 -8.13
C ALA A 248 5.17 22.03 -8.78
N ILE A 249 5.48 20.99 -8.00
CA ILE A 249 5.72 19.63 -8.50
C ILE A 249 4.43 19.07 -9.14
N LEU A 250 3.29 19.21 -8.47
CA LEU A 250 1.99 18.79 -8.98
C LEU A 250 1.66 19.52 -10.30
N GLU A 251 1.86 20.83 -10.35
CA GLU A 251 1.63 21.65 -11.53
C GLU A 251 2.55 21.30 -12.70
N ARG A 252 3.84 21.07 -12.43
CA ARG A 252 4.79 20.58 -13.43
C ARG A 252 4.34 19.24 -14.01
N ASN A 253 3.91 18.30 -13.16
CA ASN A 253 3.41 16.99 -13.61
C ASN A 253 2.14 17.12 -14.46
N ALA A 254 1.32 18.14 -14.21
CA ALA A 254 0.15 18.48 -15.02
C ALA A 254 0.47 19.33 -16.27
N GLY A 255 1.75 19.62 -16.56
CA GLY A 255 2.18 20.46 -17.68
C GLY A 255 1.94 21.96 -17.49
N GLN A 256 1.61 22.40 -16.28
CA GLN A 256 1.35 23.80 -15.92
C GLN A 256 2.64 24.53 -15.52
N TYR A 257 3.63 24.54 -16.41
CA TYR A 257 4.98 25.02 -16.12
C TYR A 257 5.05 26.48 -15.64
N ALA A 258 4.22 27.37 -16.20
CA ALA A 258 4.18 28.77 -15.77
C ALA A 258 3.71 28.95 -14.32
N ALA A 259 2.72 28.16 -13.89
CA ALA A 259 2.23 28.17 -12.51
C ALA A 259 3.30 27.58 -11.56
N ALA A 260 3.89 26.46 -11.96
CA ALA A 260 4.96 25.82 -11.18
C ALA A 260 6.14 26.77 -10.96
N LYS A 261 6.55 27.52 -12.01
CA LYS A 261 7.60 28.53 -11.91
C LYS A 261 7.25 29.62 -10.89
N ALA A 262 6.04 30.15 -10.95
CA ALA A 262 5.60 31.21 -10.04
C ALA A 262 5.66 30.76 -8.57
N ASP A 263 5.30 29.51 -8.28
CA ASP A 263 5.41 28.95 -6.93
C ASP A 263 6.86 28.77 -6.48
N LEU A 264 7.72 28.23 -7.35
CA LEU A 264 9.14 28.04 -7.03
C LEU A 264 9.83 29.39 -6.79
N ASP A 265 9.51 30.43 -7.57
CA ASP A 265 10.07 31.77 -7.43
C ASP A 265 9.62 32.47 -6.14
N ALA A 266 8.47 32.07 -5.59
CA ALA A 266 7.95 32.59 -4.33
C ALA A 266 8.55 31.90 -3.08
N VAL A 267 9.39 30.86 -3.23
CA VAL A 267 10.03 30.19 -2.08
C VAL A 267 11.26 30.99 -1.63
N ASP A 268 11.34 31.31 -0.32
CA ASP A 268 12.54 31.91 0.26
C ASP A 268 13.63 30.86 0.45
N MET A 269 14.64 30.88 -0.42
CA MET A 269 15.76 29.95 -0.40
C MET A 269 16.61 30.03 0.88
N ASN A 270 16.54 31.14 1.63
CA ASN A 270 17.30 31.30 2.88
C ASN A 270 16.58 30.69 4.08
N ALA A 271 15.28 30.41 3.96
CA ALA A 271 14.43 29.88 5.02
C ALA A 271 14.23 28.36 4.94
N ILE A 272 14.86 27.69 3.98
CA ILE A 272 14.73 26.24 3.76
C ILE A 272 16.05 25.49 4.01
N PRO A 273 16.00 24.20 4.37
CA PRO A 273 17.19 23.38 4.50
C PRO A 273 17.98 23.23 3.17
N PRO A 274 19.31 23.09 3.22
CA PRO A 274 20.15 22.97 2.00
C PRO A 274 19.80 21.78 1.09
N TYR A 275 19.19 20.71 1.60
CA TYR A 275 18.77 19.60 0.75
C TYR A 275 17.57 19.99 -0.14
N MET A 276 16.70 20.89 0.33
CA MET A 276 15.56 21.37 -0.45
C MET A 276 15.98 22.32 -1.56
N THR A 277 17.03 23.13 -1.37
CA THR A 277 17.50 24.07 -2.41
C THR A 277 17.92 23.30 -3.67
N THR A 278 18.65 22.19 -3.50
CA THR A 278 19.08 21.33 -4.62
C THR A 278 17.89 20.74 -5.37
N MET A 279 16.85 20.29 -4.65
CA MET A 279 15.63 19.77 -5.25
C MET A 279 14.89 20.86 -6.02
N ILE A 280 14.70 22.04 -5.42
CA ILE A 280 14.01 23.18 -6.05
C ILE A 280 14.74 23.64 -7.32
N ASP A 281 16.07 23.73 -7.28
CA ASP A 281 16.86 24.12 -8.45
C ASP A 281 16.80 23.05 -9.56
N SER A 282 16.63 21.76 -9.21
CA SER A 282 16.34 20.71 -10.19
C SER A 282 14.98 20.93 -10.85
N VAL A 283 13.93 21.12 -10.04
CA VAL A 283 12.56 21.33 -10.54
C VAL A 283 12.48 22.61 -11.39
N ARG A 284 13.14 23.70 -10.99
CA ARG A 284 13.21 24.95 -11.78
C ARG A 284 13.80 24.71 -13.17
N ARG A 285 14.92 23.99 -13.26
CA ARG A 285 15.56 23.68 -14.55
C ARG A 285 14.65 22.86 -15.46
N GLU A 286 13.93 21.89 -14.91
CA GLU A 286 12.96 21.09 -15.68
C GLU A 286 11.79 21.93 -16.18
N VAL A 287 11.24 22.79 -15.32
CA VAL A 287 10.14 23.70 -15.66
C VAL A 287 10.56 24.70 -16.75
N ASP A 288 11.76 25.27 -16.63
CA ASP A 288 12.29 26.22 -17.62
C ASP A 288 12.59 25.55 -18.96
N ALA A 289 13.09 24.31 -18.95
CA ALA A 289 13.38 23.54 -20.17
C ALA A 289 12.10 23.09 -20.90
N ALA A 290 11.02 22.80 -20.18
CA ALA A 290 9.76 22.35 -20.76
C ALA A 290 8.79 23.49 -21.13
N GLY A 291 8.97 24.67 -20.53
CA GLY A 291 8.11 25.84 -20.73
C GLY A 291 8.62 26.88 -21.75
N GLY A 292 9.86 26.75 -22.24
CA GLY A 292 10.45 27.61 -23.27
C GLY A 292 10.30 27.05 -24.67
#